data_AF-A0A443RY66-F1
#
_entry.id   AF-A0A443RY66-F1
#
_cell.length_a   1.000
_cell.length_b   1.000
_cell.length_c   1.000
_cell.angle_alpha   90.00
_cell.angle_beta   90.00
_cell.angle_gamma   90.00
#
_symmetry.space_group_name_H-M   'P 1'
#
loop_
_entity.id
_entity.type
_entity.pdbx_description
1 polymer ?
#
loop_
_entity_poly.entity_id
_entity_poly.type
_entity_poly.pdbx_seq_one_letter_code
_entity_poly.pdbx_strand_id
1 'polypeptide(L)'
;MSVFLQDSIPFAVIGSTSQVEVNGRKTRGRVYPWGVIDIQDEQYSDFVKLKTFLSLHMQDLKDATNEILYENYRATYLTKYGDSLRFE
;
A
#
# COMPACT_ATOMS: atom_id res chain seq x y z
N MET A 1 -4.25 -12.89 -7.58
CA MET A 1 -3.05 -12.07 -7.81
C MET A 1 -2.34 -12.53 -9.07
N SER A 2 -1.99 -11.63 -9.99
CA SER A 2 -1.03 -11.95 -11.07
C SER A 2 0.30 -12.36 -10.42
N VAL A 3 0.86 -13.49 -10.84
CA VAL A 3 2.08 -14.10 -10.28
C VAL A 3 3.25 -13.10 -10.20
N PHE A 4 3.34 -12.20 -11.19
CA PHE A 4 4.34 -11.13 -11.25
C PHE A 4 4.33 -10.15 -10.08
N LEU A 5 3.15 -9.88 -9.47
CA LEU A 5 3.03 -8.94 -8.36
C LEU A 5 3.38 -9.60 -7.02
N GLN A 6 3.24 -10.93 -6.89
CA GLN A 6 3.62 -11.66 -5.68
C GLN A 6 5.13 -11.71 -5.51
N ASP A 7 5.87 -11.94 -6.60
CA ASP A 7 7.34 -11.97 -6.58
C ASP A 7 7.97 -10.58 -6.34
N SER A 8 7.19 -9.51 -6.48
CA SER A 8 7.62 -8.12 -6.28
C SER A 8 7.45 -7.63 -4.83
N ILE A 9 6.95 -8.47 -3.91
CA ILE A 9 6.80 -8.14 -2.50
C ILE A 9 8.04 -8.64 -1.73
N PRO A 10 8.71 -7.81 -0.92
CA PRO A 10 8.36 -6.42 -0.56
C PRO A 10 8.78 -5.39 -1.63
N PHE A 11 7.90 -4.41 -1.89
CA PHE A 11 8.15 -3.35 -2.86
C PHE A 11 9.25 -2.37 -2.39
N ALA A 12 10.28 -2.14 -3.21
CA ALA A 12 11.31 -1.13 -2.95
C ALA A 12 10.88 0.23 -3.52
N VAL A 13 10.22 1.05 -2.70
CA VAL A 13 9.61 2.32 -3.16
C VAL A 13 10.41 3.56 -2.77
N ILE A 14 10.44 4.54 -3.68
CA ILE A 14 10.93 5.89 -3.41
C ILE A 14 9.72 6.83 -3.39
N GLY A 15 9.61 7.67 -2.35
CA GLY A 15 8.54 8.66 -2.23
C GLY A 15 9.03 10.10 -2.43
N SER A 16 8.22 10.93 -3.10
CA SER A 16 8.37 12.39 -3.15
C SER A 16 7.09 13.05 -3.68
N THR A 17 6.81 14.24 -3.17
CA THR A 17 5.72 15.13 -3.61
C THR A 17 6.23 16.27 -4.50
N SER A 18 7.55 16.46 -4.58
CA SER A 18 8.19 17.52 -5.36
C SER A 18 8.09 17.21 -6.86
N GLN A 19 7.71 18.23 -7.64
CA GLN A 19 7.77 18.16 -9.09
C GLN A 19 9.15 18.59 -9.59
N VAL A 20 9.70 17.83 -10.51
CA VAL A 20 10.99 18.06 -11.17
C VAL A 20 10.81 17.94 -12.68
N GLU A 21 11.59 18.69 -13.43
CA GLU A 21 11.60 18.58 -14.89
C GLU A 21 12.72 17.64 -15.32
N VAL A 22 12.34 16.50 -15.91
CA VAL A 22 13.28 15.49 -16.45
C VAL A 22 12.92 15.28 -17.91
N ASN A 23 13.89 15.48 -18.81
CA ASN A 23 13.70 15.34 -20.26
C ASN A 23 12.50 16.17 -20.81
N GLY A 24 12.31 17.39 -20.31
CA GLY A 24 11.21 18.27 -20.72
C GLY A 24 9.82 17.85 -20.21
N ARG A 25 9.73 16.87 -19.32
CA ARG A 25 8.48 16.45 -18.67
C ARG A 25 8.53 16.76 -17.17
N LYS A 26 7.44 17.35 -16.66
CA LYS A 26 7.24 17.51 -15.22
C LYS A 26 6.81 16.16 -14.62
N THR A 27 7.72 15.53 -13.88
CA THR A 27 7.47 14.29 -13.15
C THR A 27 7.66 14.51 -11.65
N ARG A 28 7.26 13.55 -10.82
CA ARG A 28 7.55 13.58 -9.38
C ARG A 28 8.89 12.90 -9.14
N GLY A 29 9.79 13.57 -8.46
CA GLY A 29 11.16 13.09 -8.32
C GLY A 29 11.91 13.65 -7.12
N ARG A 30 13.12 13.14 -6.89
CA ARG A 30 14.05 13.63 -5.88
C ARG A 30 15.30 14.17 -6.56
N VAL A 31 15.70 15.39 -6.19
CA VAL A 31 16.92 16.03 -6.70
C VAL A 31 18.04 15.85 -5.69
N TYR A 32 19.18 15.40 -6.17
CA TYR A 32 20.43 15.30 -5.44
C TYR A 32 21.55 16.02 -6.20
N PRO A 33 22.66 16.39 -5.54
CA PRO A 33 23.81 17.00 -6.22
C PRO A 33 24.39 16.15 -7.36
N TRP A 34 24.22 14.83 -7.30
CA TRP A 34 24.70 13.87 -8.30
C TRP A 34 23.64 13.45 -9.34
N GLY A 35 22.41 13.94 -9.26
CA GLY A 35 21.38 13.60 -10.24
C GLY A 35 19.96 13.73 -9.75
N VAL A 36 19.02 13.42 -10.63
CA VAL A 36 17.58 13.44 -10.36
C VAL A 36 17.05 12.03 -10.51
N ILE A 37 16.26 11.59 -9.54
CA ILE A 37 15.56 10.31 -9.57
C ILE A 37 14.08 10.59 -9.85
N ASP A 38 13.58 10.07 -10.97
CA ASP A 38 12.14 9.99 -11.22
C ASP A 38 11.55 8.82 -10.42
N ILE A 39 10.52 9.09 -9.63
CA ILE A 39 9.85 8.07 -8.80
C ILE A 39 9.12 7.04 -9.67
N GLN A 40 8.70 7.43 -10.87
CA GLN A 40 7.96 6.57 -11.79
C GLN A 40 8.87 5.66 -12.61
N ASP A 41 10.19 5.83 -12.52
CA ASP A 41 11.14 4.96 -13.20
C ASP A 41 11.24 3.61 -12.47
N GLU A 42 10.72 2.57 -13.13
CA GLU A 42 10.67 1.20 -12.63
C GLU A 42 12.07 0.57 -12.46
N GLN A 43 13.13 1.19 -13.00
CA GLN A 43 14.51 0.74 -12.76
C GLN A 43 15.00 1.09 -11.34
N TYR A 44 14.49 2.17 -10.76
CA TYR A 44 14.93 2.68 -9.46
C TYR A 44 13.91 2.51 -8.34
N SER A 45 12.62 2.33 -8.69
CA SER A 45 11.53 2.34 -7.72
C SER A 45 10.37 1.43 -8.17
N ASP A 46 9.89 0.59 -7.25
CA ASP A 46 8.68 -0.22 -7.46
C ASP A 46 7.38 0.59 -7.25
N PHE A 47 7.45 1.92 -7.23
CA PHE A 47 6.28 2.77 -6.98
C PHE A 47 5.12 2.49 -7.94
N VAL A 48 5.40 2.26 -9.22
CA VAL A 48 4.38 1.93 -10.24
C VAL A 48 3.73 0.58 -9.94
N LYS A 49 4.51 -0.41 -9.49
CA LYS A 49 4.02 -1.74 -9.10
C LYS A 49 3.15 -1.64 -7.85
N LEU A 50 3.58 -0.91 -6.82
CA LEU A 50 2.79 -0.68 -5.61
C LEU A 50 1.46 0.04 -5.94
N LYS A 51 1.51 1.10 -6.73
CA LYS A 51 0.30 1.84 -7.14
C LYS A 51 -0.68 0.92 -7.87
N THR A 52 -0.18 0.14 -8.84
CA THR A 52 -1.00 -0.81 -9.60
C THR A 52 -1.56 -1.90 -8.71
N PHE A 53 -0.75 -2.45 -7.81
CA PHE A 53 -1.19 -3.46 -6.84
C PHE A 53 -2.34 -2.94 -5.99
N LEU A 54 -2.21 -1.74 -5.41
CA LEU A 54 -3.26 -1.12 -4.60
C LEU A 54 -4.52 -0.85 -5.41
N SER A 55 -4.41 -0.34 -6.64
CA SER A 55 -5.57 -0.09 -7.49
C SER A 55 -6.32 -1.37 -7.88
N LEU A 56 -5.59 -2.46 -8.20
CA LEU A 56 -6.20 -3.73 -8.61
C LEU A 56 -6.80 -4.52 -7.44
N HIS A 57 -6.20 -4.46 -6.25
CA HIS A 57 -6.62 -5.27 -5.08
C HIS A 57 -7.35 -4.46 -4.01
N MET A 58 -7.76 -3.22 -4.31
CA MET A 58 -8.42 -2.35 -3.32
C MET A 58 -9.67 -2.99 -2.72
N GLN A 59 -10.46 -3.69 -3.53
CA GLN A 59 -11.68 -4.35 -3.07
C GLN A 59 -11.34 -5.55 -2.18
N ASP A 60 -10.49 -6.46 -2.65
CA ASP A 60 -10.03 -7.62 -1.88
C ASP A 60 -9.43 -7.22 -0.52
N LEU A 61 -8.65 -6.14 -0.47
CA LEU A 61 -8.09 -5.60 0.76
C LEU A 61 -9.18 -5.12 1.74
N LYS A 62 -10.25 -4.50 1.24
CA LYS A 62 -11.39 -4.08 2.06
C LYS A 62 -12.17 -5.29 2.56
N ASP A 63 -12.43 -6.26 1.70
CA ASP A 63 -13.20 -7.46 2.03
C ASP A 63 -12.45 -8.28 3.08
N ALA A 64 -11.15 -8.52 2.90
CA ALA A 64 -10.33 -9.18 3.92
C ALA A 64 -10.29 -8.39 5.24
N THR A 65 -10.26 -7.05 5.20
CA THR A 65 -10.33 -6.23 6.41
C THR A 65 -11.66 -6.40 7.14
N ASN A 66 -12.77 -6.47 6.40
CA ASN A 66 -14.10 -6.59 6.99
C ASN A 66 -14.39 -8.02 7.48
N GLU A 67 -14.23 -9.00 6.61
CA GLU A 67 -14.65 -10.39 6.85
C GLU A 67 -13.69 -11.14 7.78
N ILE A 68 -12.41 -10.76 7.81
CA ILE A 68 -11.39 -11.43 8.62
C ILE A 68 -11.01 -10.54 9.79
N LEU A 69 -10.40 -9.38 9.54
CA LEU A 69 -9.81 -8.59 10.62
C LEU A 69 -10.89 -8.03 11.57
N TYR A 70 -11.93 -7.43 11.01
CA TYR A 70 -13.02 -6.85 11.79
C TYR A 70 -13.86 -7.92 12.47
N GLU A 71 -14.30 -8.98 11.78
CA GLU A 71 -15.09 -10.04 12.42
C GLU A 71 -14.32 -10.78 13.52
N ASN A 72 -13.01 -11.03 13.36
CA ASN A 72 -12.19 -11.62 14.42
C ASN A 72 -12.13 -10.70 15.66
N TYR A 73 -11.95 -9.40 15.44
CA TYR A 73 -11.99 -8.41 16.51
C TYR A 73 -13.37 -8.37 17.17
N ARG A 74 -14.44 -8.32 16.38
CA ARG A 74 -15.83 -8.27 16.84
C ARG A 74 -16.19 -9.48 17.70
N ALA A 75 -15.85 -10.69 17.25
CA ALA A 75 -16.06 -11.91 18.01
C ALA A 75 -15.32 -11.86 19.36
N THR A 76 -14.03 -11.50 19.33
CA THR A 76 -13.20 -11.37 20.56
C THR A 76 -13.79 -10.34 21.54
N TYR A 77 -14.22 -9.19 21.02
CA TYR A 77 -14.81 -8.13 21.82
C TYR A 77 -16.13 -8.59 22.47
N LEU A 78 -17.02 -9.20 21.68
CA LEU A 78 -18.29 -9.71 22.17
C LEU A 78 -18.12 -10.84 23.20
N THR A 79 -17.13 -11.71 23.05
CA THR A 79 -16.82 -12.72 24.08
C THR A 79 -16.32 -12.07 25.35
N LYS A 80 -15.38 -11.12 25.25
CA LYS A 80 -14.75 -10.49 26.42
C LYS A 80 -15.72 -9.64 27.24
N TYR A 81 -16.59 -8.89 26.57
CA TYR A 81 -17.49 -7.92 27.21
C TYR A 81 -18.96 -8.39 27.29
N GLY A 82 -19.37 -9.33 26.45
CA GLY A 82 -20.70 -9.94 26.49
C GLY A 82 -20.89 -10.86 27.70
N ASP A 83 -19.83 -11.52 28.16
CA ASP A 83 -19.88 -12.28 29.42
C ASP A 83 -19.94 -11.37 30.64
N SER A 84 -19.37 -10.16 30.59
CA SER A 84 -19.44 -9.19 31.71
C SER A 84 -20.83 -8.55 31.85
N LEU A 85 -21.56 -8.38 30.75
CA LEU A 85 -22.94 -7.88 30.72
C LEU A 85 -24.00 -8.94 31.06
N ARG A 86 -23.60 -10.21 31.22
CA ARG A 86 -24.51 -11.33 31.51
C ARG A 86 -24.66 -11.64 33.00
N PHE A 87 -23.89 -10.96 33.85
CA PHE A 87 -23.89 -11.12 35.31
C PHE A 87 -24.33 -9.85 36.08
N GLU A 88 -25.03 -8.92 35.41
CA GLU A 88 -25.83 -7.87 36.05
C GLU A 88 -27.34 -8.18 35.91
#